data_AF-A0AA39XKC2-F1
#
_entry.id   AF-A0AA39XKC2-F1
#
_cell.length_a   1.000
_cell.length_b   1.000
_cell.length_c   1.000
_cell.angle_alpha   90.00
_cell.angle_beta   90.00
_cell.angle_gamma   90.00
#
_symmetry.space_group_name_H-M   'P 1'
#
loop_
_entity.id
_entity.type
_entity.pdbx_description
1 polymer ?
#
loop_
_entity_poly.entity_id
_entity_poly.type
_entity_poly.pdbx_seq_one_letter_code
_entity_poly.pdbx_strand_id
1 'polypeptide(L)'
;MKFLSILVLTAAGSVMALPRGGDDNGNGNGRNFKNATASADGNGTSAKSACRQLAHLTELTSLAANQTRLDEVTKNNATRADTIKAKAATAATQLAALQANSTLLDTCNQVFAVSAMADSCDQIKELTKLQALVANQTALDEKSKGNATRADSLKAKAAAGVTVLVELQANATLTQFCAVEQTKDDCGEMAKLQKQVDRAAANATAVDSSKFKGNSTRSAEKVQAKAEEAQTKLAALKSNATLVAECAKLGDDSATGSSASTPSGGAEAATSVSTTDSPASTSSSAAALTGAAGSLQPIGTMVSLAAAFFLGILVLRI
;
A
#
# COMPACT_ATOMS: atom_id res chain seq x y z
N MET A 1 25.81 -21.07 3.76
CA MET A 1 24.35 -20.91 3.71
C MET A 1 24.00 -20.32 2.34
N LYS A 2 23.41 -21.13 1.46
CA LYS A 2 23.06 -20.77 0.08
C LYS A 2 21.56 -20.43 0.04
N PHE A 3 21.21 -19.16 0.23
CA PHE A 3 19.86 -18.62 -0.02
C PHE A 3 19.85 -17.53 -1.11
N LEU A 4 20.92 -17.47 -1.91
CA LEU A 4 21.01 -16.63 -3.12
C LEU A 4 20.54 -17.42 -4.34
N SER A 5 19.23 -17.63 -4.48
CA SER A 5 18.58 -18.00 -5.75
C SER A 5 17.04 -17.88 -5.69
N ILE A 6 16.51 -16.89 -4.98
CA ILE A 6 15.12 -16.47 -5.21
C ILE A 6 15.17 -15.29 -6.17
N LEU A 7 15.11 -15.66 -7.45
CA LEU A 7 14.36 -14.96 -8.48
C LEU A 7 14.46 -13.43 -8.45
N VAL A 8 15.58 -12.92 -8.95
CA VAL A 8 15.58 -11.62 -9.62
C VAL A 8 14.75 -11.82 -10.90
N LEU A 9 13.44 -11.58 -10.81
CA LEU A 9 12.57 -11.42 -11.96
C LEU A 9 12.87 -10.04 -12.57
N THR A 10 14.04 -9.91 -13.20
CA THR A 10 14.38 -8.74 -14.00
C THR A 10 13.58 -8.77 -15.30
N ALA A 11 12.69 -7.79 -15.41
CA ALA A 11 12.55 -6.90 -16.56
C ALA A 11 12.15 -7.54 -17.91
N ALA A 12 10.85 -7.75 -18.09
CA ALA A 12 10.21 -7.62 -19.40
C ALA A 12 8.85 -6.90 -19.20
N GLY A 13 8.93 -5.62 -18.87
CA GLY A 13 7.75 -4.81 -18.62
C GLY A 13 8.10 -3.58 -17.81
N SER A 14 8.93 -2.69 -18.35
CA SER A 14 9.00 -1.31 -17.88
C SER A 14 7.68 -0.59 -18.19
N VAL A 15 6.56 -1.09 -17.66
CA VAL A 15 5.36 -0.28 -17.49
C VAL A 15 5.81 0.80 -16.53
N MET A 16 5.96 1.99 -17.08
CA MET A 16 6.32 3.20 -16.38
C MET A 16 5.50 3.28 -15.09
N ALA A 17 6.09 2.84 -13.97
CA ALA A 17 5.73 3.33 -12.66
C ALA A 17 6.11 4.81 -12.72
N LEU A 18 5.20 5.61 -13.30
CA LEU A 18 5.27 7.05 -13.28
C LEU A 18 5.52 7.37 -11.81
N PRO A 19 6.65 8.03 -11.47
CA PRO A 19 6.84 8.50 -10.12
C PRO A 19 5.55 9.24 -9.78
N ARG A 20 4.98 8.94 -8.61
CA ARG A 20 3.91 9.75 -8.06
C ARG A 20 4.51 11.13 -7.81
N GLY A 21 4.53 11.92 -8.88
CA GLY A 21 4.63 13.35 -8.84
C GLY A 21 3.38 13.79 -8.13
N GLY A 22 3.45 13.80 -6.80
CA GLY A 22 2.75 14.85 -6.08
C GLY A 22 3.12 16.14 -6.79
N ASP A 23 2.11 16.91 -7.16
CA ASP A 23 2.25 18.30 -7.56
C ASP A 23 2.85 19.07 -6.36
N ASP A 24 4.14 18.85 -6.10
CA ASP A 24 4.99 19.73 -5.32
C ASP A 24 5.19 20.95 -6.21
N ASN A 25 4.18 21.82 -6.17
CA ASN A 25 4.26 23.18 -6.66
C ASN A 25 5.57 23.77 -6.12
N GLY A 26 6.51 23.98 -7.04
CA GLY A 26 7.89 24.34 -6.76
C GLY A 26 8.00 25.71 -6.10
N ASN A 27 7.75 25.76 -4.79
CA ASN A 27 8.36 26.75 -3.94
C ASN A 27 9.72 26.21 -3.53
N GLY A 28 10.76 26.65 -4.24
CA GLY A 28 12.16 26.31 -4.02
C GLY A 28 12.69 26.86 -2.70
N ASN A 29 12.08 26.50 -1.58
CA ASN A 29 12.78 26.50 -0.30
C ASN A 29 13.79 25.38 -0.37
N GLY A 30 15.04 25.76 -0.67
CA GLY A 30 16.20 24.89 -0.56
C GLY A 30 16.08 24.10 0.74
N ARG A 31 15.73 22.83 0.61
CA ARG A 31 16.00 21.82 1.63
C ARG A 31 17.52 21.72 1.67
N ASN A 32 18.08 22.69 2.38
CA ASN A 32 19.44 22.73 2.83
C ASN A 32 19.65 21.34 3.43
N PHE A 33 20.46 20.52 2.75
CA PHE A 33 20.92 19.24 3.26
C PHE A 33 21.82 19.58 4.46
N LYS A 34 21.21 20.09 5.52
CA LYS A 34 21.82 20.15 6.84
C LYS A 34 22.02 18.69 7.17
N ASN A 35 23.24 18.25 6.90
CA ASN A 35 23.92 17.16 7.56
C ASN A 35 23.22 16.96 8.91
N ALA A 36 22.44 15.89 9.01
CA ALA A 36 21.59 15.63 10.17
C ALA A 36 22.52 15.41 11.35
N THR A 37 22.94 16.50 11.99
CA THR A 37 23.54 16.49 13.31
C THR A 37 22.50 15.88 14.22
N ALA A 38 22.82 14.67 14.67
CA ALA A 38 22.02 13.83 15.54
C ALA A 38 21.28 14.68 16.58
N SER A 39 19.95 14.72 16.48
CA SER A 39 19.12 15.09 17.62
C SER A 39 19.36 14.04 18.69
N ALA A 40 20.12 14.43 19.70
CA ALA A 40 20.54 13.64 20.85
C ALA A 40 19.41 13.52 21.89
N ASP A 41 18.21 13.15 21.45
CA ASP A 41 17.09 12.85 22.33
C ASP A 41 16.67 11.38 22.15
N GLY A 42 17.16 10.53 23.05
CA GLY A 42 16.55 9.23 23.38
C GLY A 42 16.90 8.03 22.49
N ASN A 43 18.13 7.50 22.64
CA ASN A 43 18.52 6.08 22.62
C ASN A 43 17.86 5.10 21.60
N GLY A 44 17.49 5.58 20.42
CA GLY A 44 16.87 4.80 19.36
C GLY A 44 17.42 5.14 17.98
N THR A 45 18.74 5.21 17.82
CA THR A 45 19.39 4.93 16.53
C THR A 45 19.13 3.46 16.16
N SER A 46 17.86 3.14 15.96
CA SER A 46 17.39 1.78 15.70
C SER A 46 17.86 1.38 14.31
N ALA A 47 18.14 0.10 14.12
CA ALA A 47 18.50 -0.45 12.81
C ALA A 47 17.60 0.09 11.67
N LYS A 48 16.32 0.38 11.96
CA LYS A 48 15.37 1.01 11.04
C LYS A 48 15.83 2.35 10.46
N SER A 49 16.46 3.26 11.23
CA SER A 49 16.98 4.52 10.67
C SER A 49 18.17 4.30 9.73
N ALA A 50 19.08 3.40 10.12
CA ALA A 50 20.22 3.00 9.28
C ALA A 50 19.76 2.31 7.99
N CYS A 51 18.72 1.46 8.05
CA CYS A 51 18.12 0.85 6.86
C CYS A 51 17.46 1.87 5.95
N ARG A 52 16.73 2.86 6.51
CA ARG A 52 16.17 3.96 5.70
C ARG A 52 17.26 4.78 5.01
N GLN A 53 18.37 5.04 5.70
CA GLN A 53 19.52 5.70 5.08
C GLN A 53 20.09 4.85 3.94
N LEU A 54 20.29 3.55 4.16
CA LEU A 54 20.80 2.64 3.13
C LEU A 54 19.87 2.57 1.91
N ALA A 55 18.55 2.48 2.11
CA ALA A 55 17.56 2.54 1.02
C ALA A 55 17.66 3.85 0.22
N HIS A 56 17.70 5.00 0.91
CA HIS A 56 17.80 6.30 0.24
C HIS A 56 19.09 6.47 -0.55
N LEU A 57 20.24 6.02 0.00
CA LEU A 57 21.52 6.05 -0.73
C LEU A 57 21.47 5.12 -1.96
N THR A 58 20.81 3.97 -1.85
CA THR A 58 20.61 3.01 -2.95
C THR A 58 19.71 3.61 -4.04
N GLU A 59 18.64 4.30 -3.66
CA GLU A 59 17.74 4.96 -4.60
C GLU A 59 18.44 6.11 -5.35
N LEU A 60 19.19 6.94 -4.63
CA LEU A 60 19.92 8.07 -5.22
C LEU A 60 20.98 7.59 -6.23
N THR A 61 21.70 6.52 -5.90
CA THR A 61 22.70 5.92 -6.79
C THR A 61 22.04 5.27 -8.02
N SER A 62 20.93 4.56 -7.83
CA SER A 62 20.13 4.00 -8.92
C SER A 62 19.56 5.07 -9.86
N LEU A 63 19.04 6.17 -9.31
CA LEU A 63 18.54 7.30 -10.10
C LEU A 63 19.66 7.94 -10.95
N ALA A 64 20.83 8.19 -10.35
CA ALA A 64 21.95 8.79 -11.07
C ALA A 64 22.52 7.88 -12.18
N ALA A 65 22.40 6.56 -12.04
CA ALA A 65 22.83 5.58 -13.02
C ALA A 65 21.84 5.42 -14.20
N ASN A 66 20.57 5.79 -14.03
CA ASN A 66 19.56 5.71 -15.08
C ASN A 66 19.36 7.07 -15.75
N GLN A 67 20.07 7.28 -16.87
CA GLN A 67 20.07 8.57 -17.58
C GLN A 67 18.65 9.03 -17.99
N THR A 68 17.80 8.13 -18.49
CA THR A 68 16.41 8.47 -18.87
C THR A 68 15.58 8.97 -17.69
N ARG A 69 15.60 8.26 -16.55
CA ARG A 69 14.88 8.68 -15.34
C ARG A 69 15.46 9.96 -14.75
N LEU A 70 16.79 10.10 -14.81
CA LEU A 70 17.46 11.30 -14.35
C LEU A 70 17.06 12.52 -15.19
N ASP A 71 17.00 12.38 -16.51
CA ASP A 71 16.57 13.42 -17.43
C ASP A 71 15.10 13.79 -17.22
N GLU A 72 14.23 12.80 -16.98
CA GLU A 72 12.82 13.03 -16.63
C GLU A 72 12.69 13.85 -15.32
N VAL A 73 13.36 13.43 -14.25
CA VAL A 73 13.32 14.10 -12.94
C VAL A 73 13.93 15.50 -12.99
N THR A 74 14.98 15.68 -13.78
CA THR A 74 15.66 16.97 -13.92
C THR A 74 15.00 17.88 -14.95
N LYS A 75 14.03 17.37 -15.72
CA LYS A 75 13.42 18.03 -16.88
C LYS A 75 14.49 18.43 -17.92
N ASN A 76 15.43 17.52 -18.20
CA ASN A 76 16.59 17.73 -19.08
C ASN A 76 17.49 18.91 -18.64
N ASN A 77 17.51 19.27 -17.36
CA ASN A 77 18.39 20.32 -16.84
C ASN A 77 19.75 19.73 -16.46
N ALA A 78 20.76 19.96 -17.31
CA ALA A 78 22.11 19.42 -17.12
C ALA A 78 22.71 19.75 -15.74
N THR A 79 22.63 21.00 -15.29
CA THR A 79 23.20 21.43 -13.99
C THR A 79 22.56 20.68 -12.81
N ARG A 80 21.25 20.44 -12.86
CA ARG A 80 20.54 19.64 -11.84
C ARG A 80 20.95 18.18 -11.90
N ALA A 81 21.10 17.61 -13.11
CA ALA A 81 21.57 16.25 -13.30
C ALA A 81 22.98 16.05 -12.73
N ASP A 82 23.89 16.98 -13.00
CA ASP A 82 25.27 16.95 -12.48
C ASP A 82 25.29 17.04 -10.96
N THR A 83 24.44 17.88 -10.37
CA THR A 83 24.29 17.98 -8.90
C THR A 83 23.83 16.64 -8.29
N ILE A 84 22.90 15.93 -8.94
CA ILE A 84 22.43 14.62 -8.49
C ILE A 84 23.54 13.57 -8.63
N LYS A 85 24.25 13.55 -9.76
CA LYS A 85 25.40 12.64 -10.00
C LYS A 85 26.49 12.84 -8.96
N ALA A 86 26.83 14.08 -8.62
CA ALA A 86 27.82 14.40 -7.58
C ALA A 86 27.38 13.88 -6.20
N LYS A 87 26.11 14.10 -5.81
CA LYS A 87 25.57 13.57 -4.56
C LYS A 87 25.51 12.04 -4.54
N ALA A 88 25.19 11.42 -5.67
CA ALA A 88 25.18 9.96 -5.82
C ALA A 88 26.60 9.37 -5.67
N ALA A 89 27.64 10.06 -6.16
CA ALA A 89 29.02 9.63 -5.94
C ALA A 89 29.40 9.62 -4.45
N THR A 90 29.05 10.68 -3.70
CA THR A 90 29.22 10.71 -2.23
C THR A 90 28.39 9.62 -1.54
N ALA A 91 27.15 9.42 -2.00
CA ALA A 91 26.27 8.40 -1.46
C ALA A 91 26.80 6.98 -1.68
N ALA A 92 27.44 6.71 -2.83
CA ALA A 92 28.05 5.42 -3.13
C ALA A 92 29.17 5.08 -2.14
N THR A 93 30.00 6.05 -1.75
CA THR A 93 31.03 5.86 -0.71
C THR A 93 30.41 5.54 0.65
N GLN A 94 29.36 6.25 1.05
CA GLN A 94 28.65 5.99 2.31
C GLN A 94 27.96 4.63 2.30
N LEU A 95 27.37 4.26 1.17
CA LEU A 95 26.69 2.98 0.98
C LEU A 95 27.69 1.82 1.09
N ALA A 96 28.87 1.92 0.50
CA ALA A 96 29.94 0.93 0.65
C ALA A 96 30.38 0.75 2.11
N ALA A 97 30.49 1.86 2.86
CA ALA A 97 30.83 1.81 4.28
C ALA A 97 29.74 1.13 5.13
N LEU A 98 28.45 1.40 4.84
CA LEU A 98 27.33 0.77 5.53
C LEU A 98 27.18 -0.72 5.19
N GLN A 99 27.42 -1.09 3.92
CA GLN A 99 27.35 -2.48 3.44
C GLN A 99 28.46 -3.36 4.03
N ALA A 100 29.55 -2.78 4.53
CA ALA A 100 30.59 -3.54 5.22
C ALA A 100 30.10 -4.16 6.55
N ASN A 101 28.98 -3.69 7.11
CA ASN A 101 28.37 -4.28 8.29
C ASN A 101 27.31 -5.32 7.88
N SER A 102 27.70 -6.59 7.84
CA SER A 102 26.82 -7.68 7.39
C SER A 102 25.57 -7.83 8.26
N THR A 103 25.69 -7.69 9.58
CA THR A 103 24.55 -7.80 10.52
C THR A 103 23.51 -6.71 10.27
N LEU A 104 23.97 -5.48 10.00
CA LEU A 104 23.09 -4.38 9.63
C LEU A 104 22.40 -4.68 8.29
N LEU A 105 23.15 -5.17 7.29
CA LEU A 105 22.61 -5.48 5.97
C LEU A 105 21.53 -6.58 6.04
N ASP A 106 21.76 -7.64 6.81
CA ASP A 106 20.77 -8.71 7.02
C ASP A 106 19.49 -8.18 7.66
N THR A 107 19.62 -7.31 8.67
CA THR A 107 18.47 -6.65 9.30
C THR A 107 17.74 -5.75 8.30
N CYS A 108 18.47 -5.00 7.49
CA CYS A 108 17.87 -4.11 6.49
C CYS A 108 17.18 -4.85 5.36
N ASN A 109 17.70 -6.00 4.93
CA ASN A 109 17.06 -6.81 3.90
C ASN A 109 15.66 -7.27 4.34
N GLN A 110 15.49 -7.64 5.61
CA GLN A 110 14.16 -7.99 6.15
C GLN A 110 13.23 -6.77 6.17
N VAL A 111 13.73 -5.61 6.62
CA VAL A 111 12.97 -4.36 6.63
C VAL A 111 12.56 -3.93 5.22
N PHE A 112 13.46 -4.08 4.23
CA PHE A 112 13.17 -3.76 2.84
C PHE A 112 12.16 -4.70 2.23
N ALA A 113 12.23 -6.00 2.53
CA ALA A 113 11.22 -6.95 2.07
C ALA A 113 9.81 -6.57 2.57
N VAL A 114 9.69 -6.25 3.86
CA VAL A 114 8.42 -5.79 4.44
C VAL A 114 7.97 -4.45 3.83
N SER A 115 8.89 -3.50 3.66
CA SER A 115 8.59 -2.20 3.03
C SER A 115 8.10 -2.38 1.60
N ALA A 116 8.75 -3.24 0.80
CA ALA A 116 8.35 -3.50 -0.57
C ALA A 116 6.98 -4.16 -0.66
N MET A 117 6.63 -5.04 0.28
CA MET A 117 5.27 -5.59 0.39
C MET A 117 4.26 -4.48 0.71
N ALA A 118 4.56 -3.59 1.66
CA ALA A 118 3.70 -2.46 2.00
C ALA A 118 3.49 -1.50 0.81
N ASP A 119 4.56 -1.15 0.11
CA ASP A 119 4.50 -0.30 -1.09
C ASP A 119 3.63 -0.95 -2.19
N SER A 120 3.74 -2.28 -2.33
CA SER A 120 2.91 -3.05 -3.27
C SER A 120 1.43 -3.05 -2.87
N CYS A 121 1.12 -3.08 -1.56
CA CYS A 121 -0.26 -2.95 -1.07
C CYS A 121 -0.85 -1.57 -1.36
N ASP A 122 -0.07 -0.51 -1.15
CA ASP A 122 -0.48 0.85 -1.52
C ASP A 122 -0.73 0.99 -3.02
N GLN A 123 0.11 0.35 -3.83
CA GLN A 123 -0.08 0.30 -5.29
C GLN A 123 -1.37 -0.42 -5.67
N ILE A 124 -1.69 -1.58 -5.08
CA ILE A 124 -2.97 -2.29 -5.30
C ILE A 124 -4.15 -1.38 -4.93
N LYS A 125 -4.09 -0.74 -3.75
CA LYS A 125 -5.14 0.15 -3.23
C LYS A 125 -5.41 1.32 -4.17
N GLU A 126 -4.38 1.88 -4.78
CA GLU A 126 -4.49 3.02 -5.68
C GLU A 126 -4.97 2.67 -7.06
N LEU A 127 -4.46 1.58 -7.63
CA LEU A 127 -4.93 1.08 -8.90
C LEU A 127 -6.41 0.70 -8.79
N THR A 128 -6.83 0.08 -7.68
CA THR A 128 -8.24 -0.22 -7.39
C THR A 128 -9.09 1.05 -7.30
N LYS A 129 -8.63 2.07 -6.55
CA LYS A 129 -9.32 3.37 -6.46
C LYS A 129 -9.42 4.07 -7.81
N LEU A 130 -8.36 4.00 -8.62
CA LEU A 130 -8.34 4.58 -9.96
C LEU A 130 -9.33 3.87 -10.88
N GLN A 131 -9.40 2.53 -10.83
CA GLN A 131 -10.39 1.74 -11.57
C GLN A 131 -11.83 2.11 -11.15
N ALA A 132 -12.09 2.20 -9.84
CA ALA A 132 -13.39 2.62 -9.32
C ALA A 132 -13.77 4.05 -9.77
N LEU A 133 -12.79 4.96 -9.79
CA LEU A 133 -12.99 6.33 -10.26
C LEU A 133 -13.37 6.35 -11.76
N VAL A 134 -12.65 5.64 -12.62
CA VAL A 134 -12.94 5.66 -14.07
C VAL A 134 -14.21 4.89 -14.45
N ALA A 135 -14.66 3.96 -13.60
CA ALA A 135 -15.93 3.26 -13.75
C ALA A 135 -17.15 4.14 -13.35
N ASN A 136 -16.94 5.20 -12.57
CA ASN A 136 -17.98 6.14 -12.16
C ASN A 136 -17.87 7.44 -12.97
N GLN A 137 -18.69 7.56 -14.01
CA GLN A 137 -18.63 8.70 -14.95
C GLN A 137 -18.78 10.05 -14.24
N THR A 138 -19.70 10.19 -13.28
CA THR A 138 -19.90 11.43 -12.51
C THR A 138 -18.66 11.81 -11.70
N ALA A 139 -18.07 10.85 -10.97
CA ALA A 139 -16.86 11.09 -10.18
C ALA A 139 -15.64 11.39 -11.07
N LEU A 140 -15.57 10.74 -12.24
CA LEU A 140 -14.54 11.01 -13.25
C LEU A 140 -14.68 12.43 -13.82
N ASP A 141 -15.89 12.86 -14.13
CA ASP A 141 -16.18 14.20 -14.65
C ASP A 141 -15.87 15.27 -13.60
N GLU A 142 -16.23 15.03 -12.33
CA GLU A 142 -15.86 15.91 -11.21
C GLU A 142 -14.33 16.00 -11.05
N LYS A 143 -13.63 14.86 -11.06
CA LYS A 143 -12.17 14.81 -10.91
C LYS A 143 -11.44 15.47 -12.08
N SER A 144 -11.94 15.26 -13.29
CA SER A 144 -11.38 15.85 -14.52
C SER A 144 -11.79 17.31 -14.70
N LYS A 145 -12.80 17.80 -13.95
CA LYS A 145 -13.46 19.10 -14.12
C LYS A 145 -14.08 19.25 -15.52
N GLY A 146 -14.63 18.16 -16.05
CA GLY A 146 -15.17 18.09 -17.41
C GLY A 146 -14.13 18.20 -18.53
N ASN A 147 -12.82 18.14 -18.22
CA ASN A 147 -11.77 18.17 -19.24
C ASN A 147 -11.55 16.78 -19.84
N ALA A 148 -11.95 16.61 -21.10
CA ALA A 148 -11.84 15.33 -21.82
C ALA A 148 -10.42 14.76 -21.83
N THR A 149 -9.40 15.57 -22.14
CA THR A 149 -8.00 15.11 -22.17
C THR A 149 -7.52 14.58 -20.82
N ARG A 150 -7.95 15.20 -19.70
CA ARG A 150 -7.63 14.72 -18.35
C ARG A 150 -8.36 13.43 -18.03
N ALA A 151 -9.63 13.30 -18.41
CA ALA A 151 -10.41 12.08 -18.25
C ALA A 151 -9.79 10.92 -19.04
N ASP A 152 -9.38 11.15 -20.29
CA ASP A 152 -8.72 10.15 -21.14
C ASP A 152 -7.36 9.74 -20.57
N SER A 153 -6.59 10.68 -20.02
CA SER A 153 -5.35 10.37 -19.32
C SER A 153 -5.58 9.48 -18.09
N LEU A 154 -6.64 9.72 -17.31
CA LEU A 154 -7.01 8.86 -16.17
C LEU A 154 -7.44 7.47 -16.63
N LYS A 155 -8.25 7.37 -17.70
CA LYS A 155 -8.66 6.09 -18.30
C LYS A 155 -7.45 5.30 -18.81
N ALA A 156 -6.51 5.96 -19.50
CA ALA A 156 -5.29 5.33 -19.98
C ALA A 156 -4.41 4.81 -18.83
N LYS A 157 -4.25 5.60 -17.76
CA LYS A 157 -3.54 5.16 -16.54
C LYS A 157 -4.24 3.98 -15.86
N ALA A 158 -5.57 4.01 -15.77
CA ALA A 158 -6.35 2.92 -15.20
C ALA A 158 -6.15 1.62 -16.01
N ALA A 159 -6.23 1.72 -17.34
CA ALA A 159 -6.04 0.59 -18.25
C ALA A 159 -4.63 -0.02 -18.14
N ALA A 160 -3.59 0.80 -18.13
CA ALA A 160 -2.21 0.33 -17.91
C ALA A 160 -2.03 -0.31 -16.53
N GLY A 161 -2.74 0.22 -15.52
CA GLY A 161 -2.75 -0.31 -14.17
C GLY A 161 -3.43 -1.68 -14.01
N VAL A 162 -4.33 -2.08 -14.91
CA VAL A 162 -5.04 -3.38 -14.82
C VAL A 162 -4.04 -4.54 -14.82
N THR A 163 -3.08 -4.54 -15.74
CA THR A 163 -2.08 -5.63 -15.84
C THR A 163 -1.25 -5.72 -14.57
N VAL A 164 -0.78 -4.58 -14.05
CA VAL A 164 0.01 -4.52 -12.81
C VAL A 164 -0.81 -4.98 -11.61
N LEU A 165 -2.09 -4.58 -11.53
CA LEU A 165 -2.97 -4.99 -10.45
C LEU A 165 -3.22 -6.50 -10.46
N VAL A 166 -3.43 -7.11 -11.64
CA VAL A 166 -3.58 -8.57 -11.79
C VAL A 166 -2.30 -9.30 -11.36
N GLU A 167 -1.13 -8.80 -11.77
CA GLU A 167 0.16 -9.39 -11.39
C GLU A 167 0.39 -9.34 -9.87
N LEU A 168 0.15 -8.19 -9.25
CA LEU A 168 0.27 -8.03 -7.79
C LEU A 168 -0.75 -8.90 -7.05
N GLN A 169 -1.99 -9.00 -7.52
CA GLN A 169 -3.04 -9.82 -6.91
C GLN A 169 -2.81 -11.33 -7.07
N ALA A 170 -2.07 -11.76 -8.09
CA ALA A 170 -1.72 -13.17 -8.26
C ALA A 170 -0.76 -13.68 -7.17
N ASN A 171 -0.07 -12.78 -6.45
CA ASN A 171 0.80 -13.16 -5.34
C ASN A 171 0.00 -13.36 -4.04
N ALA A 172 -0.24 -14.62 -3.67
CA ALA A 172 -1.01 -14.98 -2.48
C ALA A 172 -0.41 -14.45 -1.16
N THR A 173 0.92 -14.46 -1.02
CA THR A 173 1.60 -13.94 0.18
C THR A 173 1.42 -12.43 0.29
N LEU A 174 1.54 -11.71 -0.83
CA LEU A 174 1.32 -10.27 -0.87
C LEU A 174 -0.14 -9.92 -0.52
N THR A 175 -1.12 -10.59 -1.11
CA THR A 175 -2.54 -10.31 -0.83
C THR A 175 -2.92 -10.59 0.62
N GLN A 176 -2.39 -11.65 1.23
CA GLN A 176 -2.53 -11.90 2.67
C GLN A 176 -1.90 -10.78 3.52
N PHE A 177 -0.68 -10.36 3.18
CA PHE A 177 -0.02 -9.25 3.86
C PHE A 177 -0.83 -7.94 3.74
N CYS A 178 -1.35 -7.63 2.55
CA CYS A 178 -2.16 -6.43 2.32
C CYS A 178 -3.48 -6.47 3.09
N ALA A 179 -4.10 -7.63 3.28
CA ALA A 179 -5.32 -7.75 4.09
C ALA A 179 -5.06 -7.39 5.56
N VAL A 180 -3.91 -7.82 6.10
CA VAL A 180 -3.50 -7.47 7.48
C VAL A 180 -3.20 -5.97 7.61
N GLU A 181 -2.42 -5.41 6.67
CA GLU A 181 -2.13 -3.97 6.68
C GLU A 181 -3.40 -3.12 6.48
N GLN A 182 -4.34 -3.57 5.63
CA GLN A 182 -5.64 -2.92 5.47
C GLN A 182 -6.44 -2.93 6.79
N THR A 183 -6.48 -4.07 7.47
CA THR A 183 -7.16 -4.18 8.78
C THR A 183 -6.56 -3.19 9.77
N LYS A 184 -5.23 -3.11 9.84
CA LYS A 184 -4.51 -2.17 10.72
C LYS A 184 -4.78 -0.70 10.35
N ASP A 185 -4.81 -0.36 9.06
CA ASP A 185 -5.20 0.95 8.55
C ASP A 185 -6.62 1.32 9.00
N ASP A 186 -7.57 0.40 8.81
CA ASP A 186 -8.98 0.58 9.17
C ASP A 186 -9.13 0.76 10.69
N CYS A 187 -8.41 -0.02 11.51
CA CYS A 187 -8.35 0.16 12.96
C CYS A 187 -7.80 1.53 13.36
N GLY A 188 -6.71 1.96 12.70
CA GLY A 188 -6.12 3.27 12.90
C GLY A 188 -7.06 4.42 12.50
N GLU A 189 -7.83 4.25 11.42
CA GLU A 189 -8.87 5.16 11.00
C GLU A 189 -10.02 5.23 12.03
N MET A 190 -10.51 4.09 12.53
CA MET A 190 -11.53 4.08 13.58
C MET A 190 -11.08 4.86 14.82
N ALA A 191 -9.84 4.65 15.28
CA ALA A 191 -9.29 5.36 16.44
C ALA A 191 -9.18 6.88 16.19
N LYS A 192 -8.83 7.29 14.96
CA LYS A 192 -8.78 8.71 14.57
C LYS A 192 -10.19 9.32 14.52
N LEU A 193 -11.16 8.62 13.94
CA LEU A 193 -12.55 9.06 13.85
C LEU A 193 -13.18 9.19 15.25
N GLN A 194 -12.95 8.21 16.13
CA GLN A 194 -13.40 8.28 17.53
C GLN A 194 -12.82 9.52 18.23
N LYS A 195 -11.51 9.77 18.10
CA LYS A 195 -10.87 10.98 18.64
C LYS A 195 -11.42 12.28 18.05
N GLN A 196 -11.91 12.27 16.80
CA GLN A 196 -12.55 13.44 16.20
C GLN A 196 -13.95 13.67 16.80
N VAL A 197 -14.74 12.61 16.95
CA VAL A 197 -16.06 12.66 17.59
C VAL A 197 -15.93 13.14 19.05
N ASP A 198 -14.99 12.59 19.82
CA ASP A 198 -14.76 12.98 21.21
C ASP A 198 -14.33 14.45 21.33
N ARG A 199 -13.46 14.92 20.43
CA ARG A 199 -13.06 16.34 20.37
C ARG A 199 -14.23 17.24 19.98
N ALA A 200 -15.08 16.83 19.06
CA ALA A 200 -16.24 17.61 18.67
C ALA A 200 -17.23 17.73 19.84
N ALA A 201 -17.47 16.64 20.58
CA ALA A 201 -18.30 16.65 21.79
C ALA A 201 -17.73 17.56 22.89
N ALA A 202 -16.40 17.48 23.13
CA ALA A 202 -15.72 18.35 24.09
C ALA A 202 -15.65 19.83 23.64
N ASN A 203 -15.60 20.09 22.34
CA ASN A 203 -15.60 21.45 21.80
C ASN A 203 -17.00 22.05 21.75
N ALA A 204 -18.06 21.24 21.56
CA ALA A 204 -19.45 21.72 21.59
C ALA A 204 -19.79 22.43 22.91
N THR A 205 -19.15 22.00 24.02
CA THR A 205 -19.26 22.66 25.32
C THR A 205 -18.29 23.83 25.51
N ALA A 206 -17.21 23.89 24.72
CA ALA A 206 -16.16 24.92 24.77
C ALA A 206 -16.28 26.01 23.68
N VAL A 207 -17.34 26.00 22.85
CA VAL A 207 -17.72 27.15 22.00
C VAL A 207 -18.30 28.25 22.89
N ASP A 208 -17.51 28.67 23.87
CA ASP A 208 -17.72 29.94 24.53
C ASP A 208 -17.39 31.03 23.50
N SER A 209 -18.36 31.90 23.28
CA SER A 209 -18.38 33.00 22.32
C SER A 209 -17.15 33.92 22.36
N SER A 210 -16.32 33.82 23.41
CA SER A 210 -15.11 34.59 23.65
C SER A 210 -13.92 34.26 22.72
N LYS A 211 -13.79 33.02 22.21
CA LYS A 211 -12.64 32.63 21.33
C LYS A 211 -12.84 32.88 19.84
N PHE A 212 -14.08 32.90 19.37
CA PHE A 212 -14.39 33.13 17.96
C PHE A 212 -14.97 34.54 17.81
N LYS A 213 -14.07 35.53 17.68
CA LYS A 213 -14.36 36.96 17.47
C LYS A 213 -15.26 37.20 16.22
N GLY A 214 -16.55 36.92 16.31
CA GLY A 214 -17.56 37.22 15.28
C GLY A 214 -17.74 36.19 14.15
N ASN A 215 -17.04 35.05 14.15
CA ASN A 215 -17.21 33.98 13.15
C ASN A 215 -17.46 32.59 13.78
N SER A 216 -18.14 32.60 14.94
CA SER A 216 -18.44 31.41 15.73
C SER A 216 -19.40 30.45 15.00
N THR A 217 -20.43 30.98 14.33
CA THR A 217 -21.48 30.17 13.69
C THR A 217 -20.94 29.28 12.58
N ARG A 218 -20.17 29.82 11.63
CA ARG A 218 -19.64 29.06 10.50
C ARG A 218 -18.57 28.03 10.90
N SER A 219 -17.89 28.27 12.01
CA SER A 219 -16.88 27.36 12.55
C SER A 219 -17.54 26.21 13.32
N ALA A 220 -18.56 26.52 14.12
CA ALA A 220 -19.35 25.53 14.83
C ALA A 220 -20.07 24.57 13.87
N GLU A 221 -20.76 25.10 12.85
CA GLU A 221 -21.43 24.29 11.82
C GLU A 221 -20.46 23.35 11.10
N LYS A 222 -19.26 23.82 10.73
CA LYS A 222 -18.25 22.98 10.08
C LYS A 222 -17.70 21.89 10.98
N VAL A 223 -17.51 22.18 12.27
CA VAL A 223 -17.05 21.17 13.24
C VAL A 223 -18.14 20.12 13.45
N GLN A 224 -19.40 20.55 13.57
CA GLN A 224 -20.54 19.65 13.70
C GLN A 224 -20.73 18.77 12.46
N ALA A 225 -20.71 19.35 11.25
CA ALA A 225 -20.83 18.58 10.01
C ALA A 225 -19.71 17.53 9.86
N LYS A 226 -18.47 17.88 10.22
CA LYS A 226 -17.35 16.91 10.22
C LYS A 226 -17.50 15.83 11.29
N ALA A 227 -18.05 16.18 12.45
CA ALA A 227 -18.30 15.21 13.51
C ALA A 227 -19.39 14.21 13.11
N GLU A 228 -20.46 14.68 12.46
CA GLU A 228 -21.53 13.85 11.91
C GLU A 228 -21.00 12.92 10.81
N GLU A 229 -20.20 13.44 9.86
CA GLU A 229 -19.55 12.62 8.84
C GLU A 229 -18.61 11.57 9.46
N ALA A 230 -17.81 11.97 10.45
CA ALA A 230 -16.92 11.06 11.16
C ALA A 230 -17.70 9.99 11.94
N GLN A 231 -18.84 10.35 12.53
CA GLN A 231 -19.72 9.44 13.24
C GLN A 231 -20.36 8.43 12.28
N THR A 232 -20.86 8.88 11.12
CA THR A 232 -21.40 7.98 10.08
C THR A 232 -20.35 7.01 9.60
N LYS A 233 -19.13 7.49 9.31
CA LYS A 233 -18.03 6.63 8.86
C LYS A 233 -17.59 5.64 9.95
N LEU A 234 -17.51 6.11 11.20
CA LEU A 234 -17.17 5.25 12.33
C LEU A 234 -18.24 4.18 12.57
N ALA A 235 -19.52 4.53 12.45
CA ALA A 235 -20.62 3.57 12.56
C ALA A 235 -20.56 2.52 11.44
N ALA A 236 -20.26 2.93 10.21
CA ALA A 236 -20.06 2.01 9.09
C ALA A 236 -18.91 1.03 9.37
N LEU A 237 -17.75 1.50 9.86
CA LEU A 237 -16.63 0.62 10.22
C LEU A 237 -16.97 -0.31 11.41
N LYS A 238 -17.61 0.21 12.45
CA LYS A 238 -18.02 -0.58 13.63
C LYS A 238 -19.10 -1.62 13.34
N SER A 239 -19.85 -1.47 12.24
CA SER A 239 -20.84 -2.47 11.82
C SER A 239 -20.20 -3.80 11.37
N ASN A 240 -18.91 -3.79 11.02
CA ASN A 240 -18.15 -5.00 10.71
C ASN A 240 -17.59 -5.61 12.00
N ALA A 241 -18.31 -6.59 12.56
CA ALA A 241 -17.93 -7.23 13.82
C ALA A 241 -16.55 -7.91 13.78
N THR A 242 -16.16 -8.48 12.63
CA THR A 242 -14.83 -9.09 12.45
C THR A 242 -13.73 -8.04 12.54
N LEU A 243 -13.89 -6.90 11.85
CA LEU A 243 -12.95 -5.78 11.93
C LEU A 243 -12.80 -5.28 13.36
N VAL A 244 -13.90 -5.05 14.07
CA VAL A 244 -13.87 -4.59 15.47
C VAL A 244 -13.13 -5.58 16.38
N ALA A 245 -13.35 -6.88 16.20
CA ALA A 245 -12.66 -7.92 16.95
C ALA A 245 -11.14 -7.94 16.68
N GLU A 246 -10.72 -7.82 15.41
CA GLU A 246 -9.30 -7.73 15.06
C GLU A 246 -8.65 -6.45 15.58
N CYS A 247 -9.36 -5.31 15.52
CA CYS A 247 -8.86 -4.06 16.07
C CYS A 247 -8.68 -4.08 17.58
N ALA A 248 -9.53 -4.82 18.31
CA ALA A 248 -9.36 -5.02 19.75
C ALA A 248 -8.04 -5.77 20.05
N LYS A 249 -7.76 -6.85 19.30
CA LYS A 249 -6.51 -7.62 19.44
C LYS A 249 -5.27 -6.75 19.17
N LEU A 250 -5.29 -5.94 18.11
CA LEU A 250 -4.18 -5.04 17.76
C LEU A 250 -3.98 -3.89 18.78
N GLY A 251 -5.04 -3.51 19.49
CA GLY A 251 -5.00 -2.49 20.54
C GLY A 251 -4.19 -2.92 21.76
N ASP A 252 -4.24 -4.20 22.11
CA ASP A 252 -3.53 -4.77 23.25
C ASP A 252 -2.01 -4.88 22.99
N ASP A 253 -1.62 -5.18 21.75
CA ASP A 253 -0.20 -5.27 21.33
C ASP A 253 0.50 -3.89 21.27
N SER A 254 -0.26 -2.81 21.07
CA SER A 254 0.33 -1.46 21.01
C SER A 254 0.79 -0.94 22.38
N ALA A 255 0.30 -1.53 23.48
CA ALA A 255 0.72 -1.20 24.85
C ALA A 255 1.97 -1.98 25.31
N THR A 256 2.37 -3.03 24.59
CA THR A 256 3.56 -3.85 24.89
C THR A 256 4.53 -3.77 23.71
N GLY A 257 5.52 -2.89 23.81
CA GLY A 257 6.40 -2.49 22.71
C GLY A 257 6.92 -3.62 21.81
N SER A 258 6.46 -3.62 20.56
CA SER A 258 7.22 -3.89 19.33
C SER A 258 8.31 -4.98 19.41
N SER A 259 7.94 -6.22 19.75
CA SER A 259 8.73 -7.38 19.33
C SER A 259 8.25 -7.83 17.97
N ALA A 260 9.16 -7.87 17.01
CA ALA A 260 8.90 -8.31 15.65
C ALA A 260 8.18 -9.67 15.65
N SER A 261 6.92 -9.66 15.24
CA SER A 261 6.17 -10.87 14.95
C SER A 261 6.76 -11.46 13.67
N THR A 262 7.81 -12.27 13.82
CA THR A 262 8.25 -13.19 12.79
C THR A 262 7.04 -14.06 12.42
N PRO A 263 6.63 -14.14 11.15
CA PRO A 263 5.61 -15.10 10.76
C PRO A 263 6.14 -16.49 11.09
N SER A 264 5.49 -17.14 12.06
CA SER A 264 5.75 -18.53 12.42
C SER A 264 5.38 -19.40 11.23
N GLY A 265 6.33 -19.57 10.32
CA GLY A 265 6.30 -20.63 9.32
C GLY A 265 6.40 -21.94 10.07
N GLY A 266 5.31 -22.71 10.07
CA GLY A 266 5.25 -24.05 10.65
C GLY A 266 6.39 -24.92 10.11
N ALA A 267 7.36 -25.20 10.98
CA ALA A 267 8.30 -26.28 10.76
C ALA A 267 7.55 -27.59 11.04
N GLU A 268 7.12 -28.27 9.97
CA GLU A 268 6.73 -29.67 10.04
C GLU A 268 7.94 -30.47 10.53
N ALA A 269 7.87 -30.92 11.78
CA ALA A 269 8.82 -31.86 12.34
C ALA A 269 8.67 -33.20 11.63
N ALA A 270 9.72 -33.60 10.90
CA ALA A 270 9.88 -34.96 10.39
C ALA A 270 9.98 -35.93 11.58
N THR A 271 8.86 -36.54 11.94
CA THR A 271 8.82 -37.68 12.86
C THR A 271 9.06 -38.95 12.05
N SER A 272 10.29 -39.45 12.13
CA SER A 272 10.67 -40.81 11.76
C SER A 272 10.00 -41.81 12.71
N VAL A 273 9.07 -42.61 12.20
CA VAL A 273 8.55 -43.82 12.87
C VAL A 273 8.77 -45.02 11.96
N SER A 274 9.52 -45.96 12.51
CA SER A 274 9.81 -47.30 12.03
C SER A 274 8.58 -48.21 12.11
N THR A 275 8.36 -48.94 11.01
CA THR A 275 7.79 -50.29 10.85
C THR A 275 7.22 -51.01 12.09
N THR A 276 5.92 -51.35 12.05
CA THR A 276 5.41 -52.71 12.33
C THR A 276 3.95 -52.91 11.87
N ASP A 277 3.78 -53.96 11.07
CA ASP A 277 2.65 -54.89 10.89
C ASP A 277 1.19 -54.46 10.61
N SER A 278 0.65 -55.15 9.59
CA SER A 278 -0.77 -55.29 9.24
C SER A 278 -1.52 -56.15 10.28
N PRO A 279 -2.86 -56.02 10.43
CA PRO A 279 -3.75 -56.75 9.53
C PRO A 279 -5.01 -55.99 9.10
N ALA A 280 -5.62 -56.51 8.04
CA ALA A 280 -6.86 -56.11 7.42
C ALA A 280 -8.06 -56.07 8.39
N SER A 281 -8.96 -55.09 8.20
CA SER A 281 -10.38 -55.24 8.53
C SER A 281 -11.25 -54.32 7.68
N THR A 282 -12.06 -54.95 6.85
CA THR A 282 -13.17 -54.43 6.05
C THR A 282 -14.33 -53.99 6.95
N SER A 283 -14.91 -52.79 6.74
CA SER A 283 -16.34 -52.45 6.95
C SER A 283 -16.54 -50.99 6.51
N SER A 284 -17.26 -50.69 5.42
CA SER A 284 -18.72 -50.73 5.24
C SER A 284 -19.50 -49.97 6.30
N SER A 285 -19.87 -48.72 6.00
CA SER A 285 -21.10 -48.07 6.50
C SER A 285 -21.44 -46.88 5.61
N ALA A 286 -22.36 -47.11 4.69
CA ALA A 286 -23.14 -46.09 4.04
C ALA A 286 -24.05 -45.41 5.06
N ALA A 287 -24.09 -44.08 5.08
CA ALA A 287 -25.17 -43.32 5.69
C ALA A 287 -25.65 -42.27 4.67
N ALA A 288 -26.77 -42.61 4.05
CA ALA A 288 -27.56 -41.72 3.21
C ALA A 288 -28.18 -40.61 4.07
N LEU A 289 -28.06 -39.36 3.60
CA LEU A 289 -28.93 -38.26 4.03
C LEU A 289 -29.59 -37.68 2.79
N THR A 290 -30.72 -38.30 2.45
CA THR A 290 -31.75 -37.78 1.57
C THR A 290 -32.60 -36.73 2.28
N GLY A 291 -32.74 -35.56 1.65
CA GLY A 291 -34.04 -34.90 1.53
C GLY A 291 -34.32 -33.69 2.42
N ALA A 292 -34.20 -32.49 1.85
CA ALA A 292 -35.23 -31.46 1.97
C ALA A 292 -35.20 -30.57 0.73
N ALA A 293 -36.20 -30.76 -0.13
CA ALA A 293 -36.47 -29.95 -1.29
C ALA A 293 -36.95 -28.55 -0.88
N GLY A 294 -36.31 -27.52 -1.40
CA GLY A 294 -36.73 -26.12 -1.31
C GLY A 294 -36.54 -25.45 -2.67
N SER A 295 -37.62 -25.42 -3.44
CA SER A 295 -37.70 -24.82 -4.77
C SER A 295 -37.51 -23.30 -4.68
N LEU A 296 -36.58 -22.73 -5.46
CA LEU A 296 -36.61 -21.32 -5.85
C LEU A 296 -36.03 -21.19 -7.27
N GLN A 297 -36.82 -20.51 -8.10
CA GLN A 297 -36.76 -20.50 -9.56
C GLN A 297 -35.53 -19.76 -10.12
N PRO A 298 -35.13 -20.07 -11.38
CA PRO A 298 -34.05 -19.38 -12.07
C PRO A 298 -34.56 -18.05 -12.62
N ILE A 299 -34.03 -16.93 -12.14
CA ILE A 299 -34.21 -15.64 -12.81
C ILE A 299 -32.99 -15.41 -13.70
N GLY A 300 -33.24 -15.47 -15.00
CA GLY A 300 -32.80 -14.43 -15.92
C GLY A 300 -31.33 -14.47 -16.33
N THR A 301 -31.08 -15.22 -17.38
CA THR A 301 -30.12 -14.88 -18.44
C THR A 301 -30.11 -13.37 -18.74
N MET A 302 -28.99 -12.69 -18.48
CA MET A 302 -28.63 -11.43 -19.12
C MET A 302 -27.35 -11.64 -19.93
N VAL A 303 -27.58 -12.01 -21.19
CA VAL A 303 -26.86 -11.55 -22.38
C VAL A 303 -25.35 -11.41 -22.25
N SER A 304 -24.67 -12.49 -22.64
CA SER A 304 -23.41 -12.42 -23.36
C SER A 304 -23.66 -11.78 -24.73
N LEU A 305 -23.14 -10.57 -24.96
CA LEU A 305 -22.98 -9.99 -26.30
C LEU A 305 -21.91 -8.88 -26.28
N ALA A 306 -20.69 -9.22 -26.71
CA ALA A 306 -19.78 -8.39 -27.52
C ALA A 306 -18.33 -8.93 -27.44
N ALA A 307 -18.12 -10.11 -28.02
CA ALA A 307 -16.84 -10.43 -28.64
C ALA A 307 -16.99 -10.11 -30.13
N ALA A 308 -16.40 -9.00 -30.59
CA ALA A 308 -15.94 -8.76 -31.96
C ALA A 308 -15.50 -7.29 -32.10
N PHE A 309 -14.19 -7.03 -32.11
CA PHE A 309 -13.51 -6.06 -32.99
C PHE A 309 -12.03 -5.98 -32.62
N PHE A 310 -11.27 -7.02 -32.97
CA PHE A 310 -9.83 -6.90 -33.25
C PHE A 310 -9.45 -7.93 -34.31
N LEU A 311 -9.94 -7.68 -35.54
CA LEU A 311 -9.35 -8.23 -36.75
C LEU A 311 -9.07 -7.05 -37.68
N GLY A 312 -7.80 -6.89 -38.06
CA GLY A 312 -7.41 -6.26 -39.33
C GLY A 312 -7.10 -4.76 -39.31
N ILE A 313 -5.87 -4.40 -38.93
CA ILE A 313 -5.10 -3.38 -39.67
C ILE A 313 -3.68 -3.95 -39.89
N LEU A 314 -3.60 -4.87 -40.85
CA LEU A 314 -2.38 -5.10 -41.62
C LEU A 314 -2.40 -4.03 -42.72
N VAL A 315 -1.85 -2.85 -42.44
CA VAL A 315 -1.53 -1.88 -43.51
C VAL A 315 -0.07 -2.04 -43.86
N LEU A 316 0.09 -2.74 -44.98
CA LEU A 316 1.19 -2.70 -45.93
C LEU A 316 1.74 -1.26 -46.05
N ARG A 317 3.01 -1.07 -45.74
CA ARG A 317 3.84 -0.05 -46.42
C ARG A 317 5.01 -0.76 -47.06
N ILE A 318 4.94 -0.79 -48.39
CA ILE A 318 6.09 -0.82 -49.30
C ILE A 318 6.86 0.49 -49.09
#